data_AF-A0A7V9SMF2-F1
#
_entry.id   AF-A0A7V9SMF2-F1
#
_cell.length_a   1.000
_cell.length_b   1.000
_cell.length_c   1.000
_cell.angle_alpha   90.00
_cell.angle_beta   90.00
_cell.angle_gamma   90.00
#
_symmetry.space_group_name_H-M   'P 1'
#
loop_
_entity.id
_entity.type
_entity.pdbx_description
1 polymer ?
#
loop_
_entity_poly.entity_id
_entity_poly.type
_entity_poly.pdbx_seq_one_letter_code
_entity_poly.pdbx_strand_id
1 'polypeptide(L)'
;MQIHDRMEILIEEMLNGQILLNEAISEFEKLYIQKALMRYGEHLSNTANALGIHRNTLSKRVSTYQTPPKTPKRLLKRRPR
;
A
#
# COMPACT_ATOMS: atom_id res chain seq x y z
N MET A 1 16.60 11.28 -17.75
CA MET A 1 16.51 10.50 -16.49
C MET A 1 15.59 9.34 -16.71
N GLN A 2 16.14 8.14 -16.63
CA GLN A 2 15.37 6.91 -16.63
C GLN A 2 14.67 6.75 -15.26
N ILE A 3 13.67 5.88 -15.19
CA ILE A 3 12.99 5.60 -13.91
C ILE A 3 13.93 4.94 -12.90
N HIS A 4 14.95 4.22 -13.40
CA HIS A 4 16.00 3.60 -12.61
C HIS A 4 16.78 4.63 -11.80
N ASP A 5 17.32 5.66 -12.45
CA ASP A 5 18.12 6.71 -11.80
C ASP A 5 17.34 7.42 -10.67
N ARG A 6 16.03 7.63 -10.88
CA ARG A 6 15.17 8.25 -9.86
C ARG A 6 14.89 7.33 -8.67
N MET A 7 14.77 6.03 -8.93
CA MET A 7 14.60 5.02 -7.89
C MET A 7 15.89 4.83 -7.10
N GLU A 8 17.05 4.87 -7.74
CA GLU A 8 18.35 4.74 -7.08
C GLU A 8 18.56 5.84 -6.03
N ILE A 9 18.33 7.10 -6.40
CA ILE A 9 18.42 8.24 -5.47
C ILE A 9 17.45 8.07 -4.29
N LEU A 10 16.21 7.67 -4.55
CA LEU A 10 15.22 7.44 -3.49
C LEU A 10 15.65 6.30 -2.55
N ILE A 11 16.18 5.21 -3.10
CA ILE A 11 16.64 4.06 -2.30
C ILE A 11 17.84 4.46 -1.43
N GLU A 12 18.78 5.23 -1.95
CA GLU A 12 19.90 5.76 -1.15
C GLU A 12 19.41 6.60 0.03
N GLU A 13 18.44 7.50 -0.18
CA GLU A 13 17.83 8.28 0.90
C GLU A 13 17.15 7.39 1.97
N MET A 14 16.44 6.34 1.54
CA MET A 14 15.78 5.41 2.46
C MET A 14 16.78 4.57 3.27
N LEU A 15 17.89 4.15 2.65
CA LEU A 15 18.97 3.42 3.31
C LEU A 15 19.71 4.29 4.31
N ASN A 16 19.97 5.56 3.95
CA ASN A 16 20.56 6.55 4.87
C ASN A 16 19.66 6.78 6.10
N GLY A 17 18.34 6.75 5.93
CA GLY A 17 17.36 6.81 7.01
C GLY A 17 17.19 5.52 7.81
N GLN A 18 17.95 4.46 7.52
CA GLN A 18 17.84 3.12 8.12
C GLN A 18 16.44 2.49 7.99
N ILE A 19 15.70 2.84 6.93
CA ILE A 19 14.36 2.30 6.69
C ILE A 19 14.49 0.84 6.25
N LEU A 20 13.77 -0.04 6.94
CA LEU A 20 13.72 -1.46 6.57
C LEU A 20 12.99 -1.62 5.23
N LEU A 21 13.42 -2.58 4.42
CA LEU A 21 12.81 -2.85 3.10
C LEU A 21 11.28 -3.04 3.18
N ASN A 22 10.79 -3.73 4.21
CA ASN A 22 9.35 -3.96 4.40
C ASN A 22 8.59 -2.66 4.70
N GLU A 23 9.18 -1.75 5.46
CA GLU A 23 8.60 -0.45 5.77
C GLU A 23 8.59 0.44 4.52
N ALA A 24 9.69 0.44 3.78
CA ALA A 24 9.83 1.15 2.51
C ALA A 24 8.76 0.75 1.49
N ILE A 25 8.58 -0.57 1.29
CA ILE A 25 7.56 -1.11 0.39
C ILE A 25 6.16 -0.72 0.87
N SER A 26 5.87 -0.80 2.16
CA SER A 26 4.57 -0.46 2.73
C SER A 26 4.22 1.02 2.52
N GLU A 27 5.15 1.93 2.79
CA GLU A 27 4.92 3.37 2.58
C GLU A 27 4.85 3.72 1.09
N PHE A 28 5.70 3.12 0.25
CA PHE A 28 5.59 3.30 -1.20
C PHE A 28 4.22 2.86 -1.73
N GLU A 29 3.77 1.66 -1.34
CA GLU A 29 2.50 1.10 -1.80
C GLU A 29 1.31 1.98 -1.38
N LYS A 30 1.32 2.46 -0.14
CA LYS A 30 0.31 3.37 0.40
C LYS A 30 0.28 4.70 -0.36
N LEU A 31 1.43 5.34 -0.56
CA LEU A 31 1.53 6.58 -1.32
C LEU A 31 1.10 6.41 -2.77
N TYR A 32 1.52 5.32 -3.41
CA TYR A 32 1.20 5.03 -4.80
C TYR A 32 -0.32 4.86 -5.00
N ILE A 33 -0.97 4.09 -4.13
CA ILE A 33 -2.42 3.89 -4.16
C ILE A 33 -3.17 5.20 -3.86
N GLN A 34 -2.72 5.98 -2.88
CA GLN A 34 -3.34 7.27 -2.56
C GLN A 34 -3.28 8.24 -3.75
N LYS A 35 -2.11 8.37 -4.39
CA LYS A 35 -1.95 9.21 -5.59
C LYS A 35 -2.79 8.71 -6.76
N ALA A 36 -2.89 7.40 -6.95
CA ALA A 36 -3.75 6.82 -7.97
C ALA A 36 -5.23 7.15 -7.71
N LEU A 37 -5.72 6.98 -6.47
CA LEU A 37 -7.10 7.33 -6.10
C LEU A 37 -7.40 8.81 -6.36
N MET A 38 -6.51 9.72 -5.97
CA MET A 38 -6.68 11.15 -6.24
C MET A 38 -6.75 11.46 -7.74
N ARG A 39 -5.98 10.72 -8.56
CA ARG A 39 -5.94 10.92 -10.02
C ARG A 39 -7.21 10.42 -10.73
N TYR A 40 -7.85 9.38 -10.20
CA TYR A 40 -9.04 8.75 -10.79
C TYR A 40 -10.34 9.10 -10.05
N GLY A 41 -10.36 10.19 -9.27
CA GLY A 41 -11.57 10.69 -8.61
C GLY A 41 -12.12 9.77 -7.52
N GLU A 42 -11.24 9.08 -6.80
CA GLU A 42 -11.58 8.11 -5.73
C GLU A 42 -12.41 6.90 -6.19
N HIS A 43 -12.57 6.70 -7.50
CA HIS A 43 -13.26 5.55 -8.05
C HIS A 43 -12.37 4.30 -7.99
N LEU A 44 -12.67 3.40 -7.04
CA LEU A 44 -11.92 2.16 -6.82
C LEU A 44 -11.80 1.28 -8.06
N SER A 45 -12.87 1.11 -8.83
CA SER A 45 -12.84 0.28 -10.04
C SER A 45 -11.93 0.85 -11.12
N ASN A 46 -12.00 2.16 -11.38
CA ASN A 46 -11.16 2.83 -12.38
C ASN A 46 -9.71 2.85 -11.95
N THR A 47 -9.47 3.10 -10.66
CA THR A 47 -8.13 3.06 -10.07
C THR A 47 -7.53 1.66 -10.15
N ALA A 48 -8.31 0.62 -9.86
CA ALA A 48 -7.86 -0.76 -9.94
C ALA A 48 -7.50 -1.17 -11.38
N ASN A 49 -8.35 -0.79 -12.35
CA ASN A 49 -8.07 -1.01 -13.77
C ASN A 49 -6.78 -0.29 -14.21
N ALA A 50 -6.58 0.96 -13.78
CA ALA A 50 -5.37 1.72 -14.09
C ALA A 50 -4.10 1.16 -13.44
N LEU A 51 -4.22 0.63 -12.22
CA LEU A 51 -3.14 -0.03 -11.50
C LEU A 51 -2.88 -1.48 -11.99
N GLY A 52 -3.74 -2.02 -12.86
CA GLY A 52 -3.63 -3.40 -13.35
C GLY A 52 -3.90 -4.45 -12.26
N ILE A 53 -4.63 -4.09 -11.20
CA ILE A 53 -4.97 -5.01 -10.11
C ILE A 53 -6.49 -5.19 -10.01
N HIS A 54 -6.91 -6.31 -9.42
CA HIS A 54 -8.33 -6.53 -9.19
C HIS A 54 -8.87 -5.55 -8.12
N ARG A 55 -10.07 -5.00 -8.33
CA ARG A 55 -10.70 -4.02 -7.41
C ARG A 55 -10.80 -4.52 -5.96
N ASN A 56 -10.99 -5.82 -5.74
CA ASN A 56 -11.08 -6.39 -4.40
C ASN A 56 -9.72 -6.34 -3.69
N THR A 57 -8.62 -6.51 -4.43
CA THR A 57 -7.26 -6.38 -3.91
C THR A 57 -7.00 -4.93 -3.52
N LEU A 58 -7.37 -3.98 -4.38
CA LEU A 58 -7.27 -2.56 -4.08
C LEU A 58 -8.10 -2.18 -2.84
N SER A 59 -9.36 -2.60 -2.79
CA SER A 59 -10.27 -2.36 -1.66
C SER A 59 -9.70 -2.89 -0.34
N LYS A 60 -9.13 -4.09 -0.34
CA LYS A 60 -8.47 -4.67 0.83
C LYS A 60 -7.27 -3.83 1.27
N ARG A 61 -6.39 -3.44 0.34
CA ARG A 61 -5.22 -2.59 0.62
C ARG A 61 -5.63 -1.24 1.21
N VAL A 62 -6.58 -0.55 0.58
CA VAL A 62 -7.13 0.73 1.07
C VAL A 62 -7.71 0.59 2.48
N SER A 63 -8.46 -0.48 2.75
CA SER A 63 -8.99 -0.73 4.09
C SER A 63 -7.90 -0.97 5.13
N THR A 64 -6.79 -1.63 4.76
CA THR A 64 -5.65 -1.88 5.63
C THR A 64 -4.89 -0.59 5.94
N TYR A 65 -4.80 0.36 5.00
CA TYR A 65 -4.10 1.62 5.22
C TYR A 65 -4.96 2.68 5.94
N GLN A 66 -6.27 2.66 5.77
CA GLN A 66 -7.19 3.58 6.45
C GLN A 66 -7.47 3.21 7.91
N THR A 67 -7.31 1.94 8.29
CA THR A 67 -7.47 1.51 9.68
C THR A 67 -6.11 1.26 10.33
N PRO A 68 -5.80 1.80 11.52
CA PRO A 68 -4.58 1.45 12.25
C PRO A 68 -4.53 -0.08 12.45
N PRO A 69 -3.33 -0.67 12.57
CA PRO A 69 -3.13 -2.11 12.48
C PRO A 69 -4.09 -2.85 13.41
N LYS A 70 -5.10 -3.49 12.81
CA LYS A 70 -6.02 -4.36 13.54
C LYS A 70 -5.22 -5.56 14.00
N THR A 71 -4.95 -5.63 15.29
CA THR A 71 -4.55 -6.86 15.97
C THR A 71 -5.43 -8.02 15.47
N PRO A 72 -4.84 -9.20 15.20
CA PRO A 72 -5.54 -10.27 14.52
C PRO A 72 -6.72 -10.77 15.38
N LYS A 73 -7.95 -10.36 15.00
CA LYS A 73 -9.22 -10.80 15.61
C LYS A 73 -9.46 -12.32 15.56
N ARG A 74 -8.58 -13.07 14.89
CA ARG A 74 -8.65 -14.54 14.77
C ARG A 74 -8.37 -15.28 16.10
N LEU A 75 -7.86 -14.58 17.12
CA LEU A 75 -7.62 -15.16 18.46
C LEU A 75 -8.84 -15.15 19.38
N LEU A 76 -9.94 -14.45 19.04
CA LEU A 76 -11.09 -14.26 19.94
C LEU A 76 -12.34 -15.07 19.61
N LYS A 77 -12.29 -16.01 18.65
CA LYS A 77 -13.46 -16.84 18.29
C LYS A 77 -13.10 -18.33 18.20
N ARG A 78 -12.81 -18.93 19.35
CA ARG A 78 -13.08 -20.34 19.61
C ARG A 78 -13.91 -20.42 20.89
N ARG A 79 -15.22 -20.22 20.77
CA ARG A 79 -16.15 -20.75 21.78
C ARG A 79 -16.36 -22.23 21.44
N PRO A 80 -16.03 -23.18 22.33
CA PRO A 80 -16.49 -24.55 22.16
C PRO A 80 -18.03 -24.56 22.21
N ARG A 81 -18.64 -25.43 21.40
CA ARG A 81 -20.05 -25.80 21.52
C ARG A 81 -20.26 -26.61 22.79
#